data_AF-A0A379W3E1-F1
#
_entry.id   AF-A0A379W3E1-F1
#
_cell.length_a   1.000
_cell.length_b   1.000
_cell.length_c   1.000
_cell.angle_alpha   90.00
_cell.angle_beta   90.00
_cell.angle_gamma   90.00
#
_symmetry.space_group_name_H-M   'P 1'
#
loop_
_entity.id
_entity.type
_entity.pdbx_description
1 polymer ?
#
loop_
_entity_poly.entity_id
_entity_poly.type
_entity_poly.pdbx_seq_one_letter_code
_entity_poly.pdbx_strand_id
1 'polypeptide(L)'
;MQLASRFASHSPALRSDYPLSDDQIRRVAPSIFADAPHESRSERYSYIPTATVLTELRKEGFQPFMVTQTRVRDEGRREHTKHMIRLRHASQINGAEANEIVLLNSHDGTSSYQMLAGMFRFVCSNGLVCGDTVADVRVPHKGDVAGSVIEGAFEVLSGFERVKESRDLMRGITLDDGEAKYLPRRAGPQVRPHRQQARAHHRIANPDAAPVR
;
A
#
# COMPACT_ATOMS: atom_id res chain seq x y z
N MET A 1 12.30 -5.47 -5.81
CA MET A 1 11.74 -5.27 -4.46
C MET A 1 11.17 -6.58 -3.94
N GLN A 2 11.48 -6.98 -2.71
CA GLN A 2 10.99 -8.22 -2.09
C GLN A 2 10.40 -7.95 -0.71
N LEU A 3 9.13 -8.35 -0.52
CA LEU A 3 8.51 -8.36 0.80
C LEU A 3 9.17 -9.43 1.67
N ALA A 4 9.36 -9.14 2.96
CA ALA A 4 9.86 -10.07 3.96
C ALA A 4 8.98 -11.32 4.05
N SER A 5 7.71 -11.21 3.69
CA SER A 5 6.80 -12.35 3.66
C SER A 5 5.65 -12.14 2.67
N ARG A 6 5.10 -13.26 2.16
CA ARG A 6 4.03 -13.29 1.16
C ARG A 6 2.65 -13.45 1.80
N PHE A 7 1.64 -12.89 1.18
CA PHE A 7 0.23 -13.10 1.53
C PHE A 7 -0.39 -14.10 0.55
N ALA A 8 -1.25 -14.99 1.05
CA ALA A 8 -1.99 -15.93 0.21
C ALA A 8 -3.05 -15.20 -0.63
N SER A 9 -3.44 -15.76 -1.77
CA SER A 9 -4.42 -15.16 -2.70
C SER A 9 -5.76 -14.82 -2.06
N HIS A 10 -6.20 -15.59 -1.06
CA HIS A 10 -7.47 -15.40 -0.33
C HIS A 10 -7.29 -14.76 1.05
N SER A 11 -6.18 -14.06 1.27
CA SER A 11 -5.98 -13.29 2.50
C SER A 11 -6.99 -12.15 2.55
N PRO A 12 -7.64 -11.87 3.70
CA PRO A 12 -8.45 -10.68 3.87
C PRO A 12 -7.68 -9.44 3.42
N ALA A 13 -8.30 -8.66 2.53
CA ALA A 13 -7.72 -7.44 2.00
C ALA A 13 -8.84 -6.43 1.71
N LEU A 14 -8.54 -5.16 1.95
CA LEU A 14 -9.38 -4.05 1.55
C LEU A 14 -8.52 -3.03 0.84
N ARG A 15 -9.05 -2.53 -0.28
CA ARG A 15 -8.44 -1.50 -1.10
C ARG A 15 -9.49 -0.44 -1.40
N SER A 16 -9.07 0.80 -1.42
CA SER A 16 -9.93 1.95 -1.70
C SER A 16 -9.16 2.99 -2.49
N ASP A 17 -9.87 3.79 -3.28
CA ASP A 17 -9.35 5.01 -3.93
C ASP A 17 -9.36 6.21 -2.99
N TYR A 18 -10.02 6.08 -1.84
CA TYR A 18 -10.06 7.07 -0.75
C TYR A 18 -9.36 6.52 0.51
N PRO A 19 -8.80 7.40 1.37
CA PRO A 19 -8.19 6.99 2.64
C PRO A 19 -9.10 6.07 3.47
N LEU A 20 -8.51 4.99 4.00
CA LEU A 20 -9.19 4.04 4.88
C LEU A 20 -9.25 4.60 6.30
N SER A 21 -10.44 4.51 6.90
CA SER A 21 -10.66 4.76 8.33
C SER A 21 -10.13 3.61 9.19
N ASP A 22 -9.90 3.89 10.48
CA ASP A 22 -9.45 2.85 11.42
C ASP A 22 -10.47 1.73 11.60
N ASP A 23 -11.76 2.05 11.55
CA ASP A 23 -12.82 1.03 11.61
C ASP A 23 -12.77 0.09 10.41
N GLN A 24 -12.51 0.62 9.21
CA GLN A 24 -12.34 -0.19 8.00
C GLN A 24 -11.10 -1.07 8.07
N ILE A 25 -9.98 -0.51 8.56
CA ILE A 25 -8.74 -1.25 8.76
C ILE A 25 -8.95 -2.37 9.79
N ARG A 26 -9.56 -2.07 10.94
CA ARG A 26 -9.78 -3.01 12.05
C ARG A 26 -10.65 -4.20 11.64
N ARG A 27 -11.65 -3.99 10.78
CA ARG A 27 -12.50 -5.08 10.26
C ARG A 27 -11.71 -6.12 9.46
N VAL A 28 -10.67 -5.70 8.75
CA VAL A 28 -9.93 -6.54 7.79
C VAL A 28 -8.61 -7.04 8.37
N ALA A 29 -7.91 -6.18 9.09
CA ALA A 29 -6.61 -6.44 9.69
C ALA A 29 -6.57 -5.96 11.15
N PRO A 30 -7.32 -6.62 12.05
CA PRO A 30 -7.36 -6.25 13.47
C PRO A 30 -5.97 -6.28 14.12
N SER A 31 -5.04 -7.09 13.60
CA SER A 31 -3.67 -7.22 14.12
C SER A 31 -2.89 -5.90 14.14
N ILE A 32 -3.20 -4.95 13.27
CA ILE A 32 -2.58 -3.61 13.28
C ILE A 32 -2.79 -2.88 14.61
N PHE A 33 -3.89 -3.18 15.30
CA PHE A 33 -4.32 -2.49 16.50
C PHE A 33 -4.20 -3.34 17.77
N ALA A 34 -3.47 -4.45 17.75
CA ALA A 34 -3.23 -5.21 18.96
C ALA A 34 -2.31 -4.42 19.89
N ASP A 35 -2.64 -4.32 21.18
CA ASP A 35 -1.87 -3.50 22.12
C ASP A 35 -0.59 -4.19 22.63
N ALA A 36 -0.46 -5.50 22.39
CA ALA A 36 0.63 -6.34 22.88
C ALA A 36 1.03 -7.41 21.85
N PRO A 37 2.24 -8.00 21.96
CA PRO A 37 2.59 -9.19 21.20
C PRO A 37 1.75 -10.41 21.62
N HIS A 38 1.70 -11.43 20.77
CA HIS A 38 1.06 -12.70 21.13
C HIS A 38 1.77 -13.32 22.35
N GLU A 39 1.03 -13.95 23.27
CA GLU A 39 1.56 -14.59 24.50
C GLU A 39 2.63 -15.65 24.27
N SER A 40 2.73 -16.16 23.04
CA SER A 40 3.75 -17.12 22.61
C SER A 40 5.12 -16.49 22.41
N ARG A 41 5.24 -15.16 22.58
CA ARG A 41 6.50 -14.41 22.43
C ARG A 41 7.21 -14.32 23.76
N SER A 42 8.50 -14.64 23.75
CA SER A 42 9.37 -14.51 24.93
C SER A 42 9.65 -13.04 25.26
N GLU A 43 10.13 -12.76 26.47
CA GLU A 43 10.57 -11.43 26.92
C GLU A 43 11.65 -10.78 26.03
N ARG A 44 12.41 -11.58 25.29
CA ARG A 44 13.40 -11.08 24.31
C ARG A 44 12.78 -10.48 23.05
N TYR A 45 11.47 -10.65 22.84
CA TYR A 45 10.76 -10.15 21.68
C TYR A 45 10.42 -8.68 21.87
N SER A 46 10.96 -7.83 20.99
CA SER A 46 10.68 -6.40 20.99
C SER A 46 9.43 -6.12 20.16
N TYR A 47 8.37 -5.69 20.81
CA TYR A 47 7.10 -5.34 20.18
C TYR A 47 7.17 -3.99 19.46
N ILE A 48 6.61 -3.93 18.24
CA ILE A 48 6.54 -2.71 17.42
C ILE A 48 5.06 -2.43 17.16
N PRO A 49 4.46 -1.42 17.80
CA PRO A 49 3.05 -1.11 17.60
C PRO A 49 2.78 -0.52 16.23
N THR A 50 2.14 -1.30 15.35
CA THR A 50 1.83 -0.84 13.99
C THR A 50 0.86 0.35 14.00
N ALA A 51 -0.10 0.39 14.93
CA ALA A 51 -1.02 1.51 15.09
C ALA A 51 -0.29 2.83 15.42
N THR A 52 0.75 2.78 16.26
CA THR A 52 1.57 3.96 16.58
C THR A 52 2.32 4.45 15.34
N VAL A 53 2.98 3.54 14.62
CA VAL A 53 3.70 3.89 13.38
C VAL A 53 2.73 4.47 12.33
N LEU A 54 1.54 3.88 12.18
CA LEU A 54 0.50 4.41 11.30
C LEU A 54 0.07 5.83 11.70
N THR A 55 -0.06 6.09 12.99
CA THR A 55 -0.43 7.43 13.51
C THR A 55 0.65 8.47 13.19
N GLU A 56 1.92 8.13 13.37
CA GLU A 56 3.02 9.05 13.02
C GLU A 56 3.08 9.29 11.50
N LEU A 57 2.95 8.25 10.67
CA LEU A 57 2.92 8.41 9.21
C LEU A 57 1.75 9.28 8.74
N ARG A 58 0.60 9.24 9.42
CA ARG A 58 -0.53 10.14 9.13
C ARG A 58 -0.23 11.60 9.41
N LYS A 59 0.56 11.90 10.45
CA LYS A 59 1.01 13.28 10.74
C LYS A 59 1.91 13.80 9.63
N GLU A 60 2.72 12.93 9.05
CA GLU A 60 3.56 13.20 7.87
C GLU A 60 2.77 13.19 6.54
N GLY A 61 1.44 13.20 6.58
CA GLY A 61 0.58 13.31 5.39
C GLY A 61 0.37 12.00 4.61
N PHE A 62 0.85 10.86 5.11
CA PHE A 62 0.58 9.55 4.50
C PHE A 62 -0.77 8.99 4.95
N GLN A 63 -1.58 8.61 3.98
CA GLN A 63 -2.92 8.08 4.20
C GLN A 63 -3.01 6.63 3.71
N PRO A 64 -3.68 5.72 4.44
CA PRO A 64 -3.76 4.31 4.06
C PRO A 64 -4.81 4.07 2.98
N PHE A 65 -4.47 3.30 1.94
CA PHE A 65 -5.39 2.98 0.83
C PHE A 65 -5.56 1.48 0.60
N MET A 66 -4.69 0.67 1.19
CA MET A 66 -4.80 -0.77 1.13
C MET A 66 -4.29 -1.40 2.42
N VAL A 67 -5.00 -2.41 2.89
CA VAL A 67 -4.62 -3.23 4.03
C VAL A 67 -4.87 -4.69 3.72
N THR A 68 -4.02 -5.57 4.25
CA THR A 68 -4.26 -7.02 4.23
C THR A 68 -3.69 -7.68 5.48
N GLN A 69 -4.27 -8.82 5.84
CA GLN A 69 -3.82 -9.65 6.93
C GLN A 69 -3.82 -11.12 6.52
N THR A 70 -2.90 -11.90 7.08
CA THR A 70 -2.87 -13.35 6.88
C THR A 70 -4.10 -14.00 7.51
N ARG A 71 -4.71 -14.95 6.81
CA ARG A 71 -5.75 -15.81 7.39
C ARG A 71 -5.09 -16.87 8.27
N VAL A 72 -5.53 -16.96 9.51
CA VAL A 72 -5.09 -17.98 10.47
C VAL A 72 -6.22 -18.98 10.72
N ARG A 73 -5.85 -20.22 11.06
CA ARG A 73 -6.79 -21.26 11.50
C ARG A 73 -7.10 -21.16 13.00
N ASP A 74 -6.10 -20.73 13.77
CA ASP A 74 -6.17 -20.51 15.19
C ASP A 74 -6.67 -19.08 15.46
N GLU A 75 -7.83 -18.96 16.10
CA GLU A 75 -8.45 -17.66 16.38
C GLU A 75 -7.62 -16.81 17.35
N GLY A 76 -6.89 -17.43 18.29
CA GLY A 76 -6.02 -16.71 19.23
C GLY A 76 -4.89 -15.94 18.54
N ARG A 77 -4.53 -16.34 17.31
CA ARG A 77 -3.51 -15.66 16.50
C ARG A 77 -4.06 -14.58 15.60
N ARG A 78 -5.39 -14.45 15.48
CA ARG A 78 -6.02 -13.53 14.51
C ARG A 78 -5.63 -12.08 14.77
N GLU A 79 -5.44 -11.70 16.03
CA GLU A 79 -5.05 -10.35 16.41
C GLU A 79 -3.55 -10.11 16.43
N HIS A 80 -2.72 -11.10 16.11
CA HIS A 80 -1.26 -10.93 16.15
C HIS A 80 -0.56 -11.37 14.86
N THR A 81 -1.30 -11.99 13.94
CA THR A 81 -0.72 -12.50 12.72
C THR A 81 -0.21 -11.40 11.80
N LYS A 82 0.61 -11.80 10.84
CA LYS A 82 1.20 -10.91 9.84
C LYS A 82 0.15 -10.09 9.10
N HIS A 83 0.41 -8.78 9.02
CA HIS A 83 -0.41 -7.79 8.33
C HIS A 83 0.46 -6.85 7.51
N MET A 84 -0.17 -6.14 6.57
CA MET A 84 0.46 -5.14 5.72
C MET A 84 -0.49 -3.99 5.50
N ILE A 85 0.06 -2.78 5.47
CA ILE A 85 -0.64 -1.55 5.12
C ILE A 85 0.16 -0.79 4.06
N ARG A 86 -0.54 -0.26 3.06
CA ARG A 86 0.04 0.60 2.03
C ARG A 86 -0.52 2.00 2.18
N LEU A 87 0.38 2.96 2.28
CA LEU A 87 0.07 4.36 2.43
C LEU A 87 0.54 5.18 1.24
N ARG A 88 -0.17 6.25 0.93
CA ARG A 88 0.20 7.24 -0.09
C ARG A 88 0.24 8.61 0.53
N HIS A 89 1.17 9.45 0.08
CA HIS A 89 1.17 10.84 0.49
C HIS A 89 -0.06 11.58 -0.10
N ALA A 90 -0.72 12.41 0.72
CA ALA A 90 -1.97 13.08 0.37
C ALA A 90 -1.87 13.96 -0.89
N SER A 91 -0.69 14.54 -1.16
CA SER A 91 -0.47 15.39 -2.34
C SER A 91 -0.41 14.63 -3.68
N GLN A 92 -0.35 13.29 -3.66
CA GLN A 92 -0.13 12.47 -4.86
C GLN A 92 -1.23 11.43 -5.10
N ILE A 93 -2.37 11.54 -4.41
CA ILE A 93 -3.48 10.56 -4.47
C ILE A 93 -4.01 10.37 -5.91
N ASN A 94 -4.02 11.44 -6.72
CA ASN A 94 -4.54 11.44 -8.09
C ASN A 94 -3.45 11.42 -9.19
N GLY A 95 -2.18 11.21 -8.82
CA GLY A 95 -1.08 11.16 -9.79
C GLY A 95 -1.10 9.89 -10.65
N ALA A 96 -0.35 9.86 -11.77
CA ALA A 96 -0.08 8.60 -12.49
C ALA A 96 0.93 7.70 -11.74
N GLU A 97 1.66 8.29 -10.80
CA GLU A 97 2.69 7.70 -9.93
C GLU A 97 2.53 8.33 -8.54
N ALA A 98 2.66 7.53 -7.49
CA ALA A 98 2.56 7.99 -6.10
C ALA A 98 3.75 7.46 -5.29
N ASN A 99 4.26 8.31 -4.40
CA ASN A 99 5.13 7.87 -3.32
C ASN A 99 4.27 7.01 -2.38
N GLU A 100 4.58 5.72 -2.31
CA GLU A 100 3.93 4.83 -1.36
C GLU A 100 4.91 4.30 -0.32
N ILE A 101 4.39 4.11 0.88
CA ILE A 101 5.04 3.35 1.94
C ILE A 101 4.28 2.04 2.07
N VAL A 102 4.99 0.92 2.04
CA VAL A 102 4.46 -0.40 2.37
C VAL A 102 5.05 -0.82 3.69
N LEU A 103 4.21 -0.89 4.71
CA LEU A 103 4.56 -1.37 6.03
C LEU A 103 4.04 -2.79 6.19
N LEU A 104 4.92 -3.71 6.59
CA LEU A 104 4.62 -5.10 6.86
C LEU A 104 5.13 -5.44 8.26
N ASN A 105 4.29 -6.07 9.06
CA ASN A 105 4.65 -6.44 10.43
C ASN A 105 3.89 -7.72 10.88
N SER A 106 4.33 -8.31 11.98
CA SER A 106 3.60 -9.35 12.70
C SER A 106 3.87 -9.22 14.19
N HIS A 107 2.87 -9.51 15.03
CA HIS A 107 3.00 -9.46 16.48
C HIS A 107 3.13 -10.86 17.11
N ASP A 108 3.06 -11.92 16.30
CA ASP A 108 3.36 -13.30 16.65
C ASP A 108 4.77 -13.74 16.23
N GLY A 109 5.57 -12.84 15.67
CA GLY A 109 6.96 -13.08 15.25
C GLY A 109 7.10 -14.00 14.03
N THR A 110 6.04 -14.19 13.24
CA THR A 110 6.10 -14.93 11.96
C THR A 110 6.75 -14.15 10.82
N SER A 111 6.94 -12.85 11.01
CA SER A 111 7.66 -11.96 10.09
C SER A 111 8.39 -10.87 10.87
N SER A 112 9.46 -10.34 10.30
CA SER A 112 10.06 -9.09 10.78
C SER A 112 9.18 -7.89 10.41
N TYR A 113 9.43 -6.76 11.10
CA TYR A 113 8.98 -5.46 10.62
C TYR A 113 9.75 -5.10 9.35
N GLN A 114 9.03 -4.60 8.36
CA GLN A 114 9.60 -4.07 7.13
C GLN A 114 8.84 -2.83 6.71
N MET A 115 9.58 -1.80 6.31
CA MET A 115 9.06 -0.59 5.72
C MET A 115 9.76 -0.35 4.39
N LEU A 116 8.98 -0.42 3.31
CA LEU A 116 9.42 -0.15 1.95
C LEU A 116 8.89 1.19 1.52
N ALA A 117 9.76 2.03 0.99
CA ALA A 117 9.39 3.31 0.41
C ALA A 117 9.79 3.32 -1.06
N GLY A 118 8.90 3.81 -1.91
CA GLY A 118 9.17 3.89 -3.32
C GLY A 118 8.11 4.65 -4.09
N MET A 119 8.42 4.91 -5.35
CA MET A 119 7.47 5.49 -6.28
C MET A 119 6.81 4.35 -7.05
N PHE A 120 5.52 4.13 -6.82
CA PHE A 120 4.79 3.02 -7.44
C PHE A 120 3.74 3.54 -8.42
N ARG A 121 3.65 2.87 -9.57
CA ARG A 121 2.68 3.25 -10.62
C ARG A 121 1.31 2.67 -10.32
N PHE A 122 0.23 3.38 -10.65
CA PHE A 122 -1.14 2.97 -10.30
C PHE A 122 -1.63 1.67 -10.96
N VAL A 123 -0.91 1.10 -11.94
CA VAL A 123 -1.22 -0.23 -12.52
C VAL A 123 -1.08 -1.38 -11.52
N CYS A 124 -0.61 -1.10 -10.30
CA CYS A 124 -0.53 -2.02 -9.17
C CYS A 124 -1.90 -2.45 -8.59
N SER A 125 -3.02 -2.34 -9.33
CA SER A 125 -4.38 -2.73 -8.90
C SER A 125 -4.48 -4.20 -8.44
N ASN A 126 -3.53 -5.05 -8.85
CA ASN A 126 -3.46 -6.47 -8.48
C ASN A 126 -2.51 -6.76 -7.30
N GLY A 127 -2.05 -5.74 -6.57
CA GLY A 127 -1.10 -5.93 -5.46
C GLY A 127 0.34 -6.21 -5.92
N LEU A 128 0.58 -6.24 -7.24
CA LEU A 128 1.90 -6.27 -7.84
C LEU A 128 2.52 -4.89 -7.67
N VAL A 129 3.70 -4.80 -7.06
CA VAL A 129 4.36 -3.53 -6.82
C VAL A 129 5.43 -3.33 -7.90
N CYS A 130 5.17 -2.41 -8.82
CA CYS A 130 6.11 -2.03 -9.89
C CYS A 130 6.48 -0.57 -9.72
N GLY A 131 7.75 -0.32 -9.38
CA GLY A 131 8.25 1.00 -9.02
C GLY A 131 9.69 0.95 -8.53
N ASP A 132 10.36 2.09 -8.57
CA ASP A 132 11.72 2.23 -8.05
C ASP A 132 11.65 2.28 -6.52
N THR A 133 12.34 1.33 -5.87
CA THR A 133 12.46 1.29 -4.41
C THR A 133 13.49 2.32 -4.01
N VAL A 134 13.09 3.21 -3.11
CA VAL A 134 13.90 4.32 -2.62
C VAL A 134 14.53 3.96 -1.29
N ALA A 135 13.83 3.20 -0.44
CA ALA A 135 14.37 2.65 0.80
C ALA A 135 13.69 1.30 1.16
N ASP A 136 14.46 0.41 1.80
CA ASP A 136 14.01 -0.90 2.29
C ASP A 136 14.56 -1.16 3.69
N VAL A 137 13.79 -0.75 4.69
CA VAL A 137 14.15 -0.88 6.10
C VAL A 137 13.57 -2.18 6.63
N ARG A 138 14.42 -3.01 7.24
CA ARG A 138 14.01 -4.23 7.94
C ARG A 138 14.49 -4.20 9.38
N VAL A 139 13.55 -4.34 10.32
CA VAL A 139 13.86 -4.34 11.75
C VAL A 139 13.49 -5.70 12.36
N PRO A 140 14.47 -6.46 12.87
CA PRO A 140 14.16 -7.69 13.60
C PRO A 140 13.49 -7.34 14.94
N HIS A 141 12.59 -8.19 15.43
CA HIS A 141 11.96 -8.03 16.75
C HIS A 141 12.89 -8.40 17.91
N LYS A 142 14.12 -7.89 17.91
CA LYS A 142 15.15 -8.15 18.92
C LYS A 142 16.09 -6.96 19.02
N GLY A 143 16.42 -6.56 20.25
CA GLY A 143 17.36 -5.47 20.52
C GLY A 143 16.67 -4.10 20.58
N ASP A 144 17.42 -3.04 20.29
CA ASP A 144 16.90 -1.67 20.21
C ASP A 144 16.11 -1.46 18.93
N VAL A 145 14.82 -1.79 19.03
CA VAL A 145 13.90 -1.72 17.91
C VAL A 145 13.34 -0.31 17.72
N ALA A 146 13.19 0.46 18.79
CA ALA A 146 12.65 1.82 18.71
C ALA A 146 13.59 2.72 17.92
N GLY A 147 14.89 2.68 18.22
CA GLY A 147 15.91 3.43 17.47
C GLY A 147 15.91 3.08 15.99
N SER A 148 15.95 1.78 15.65
CA SER A 148 15.99 1.33 14.26
C SER A 148 14.72 1.67 13.46
N VAL A 149 13.53 1.66 14.08
CA VAL A 149 12.29 2.06 13.41
C VAL A 149 12.28 3.56 13.13
N ILE A 150 12.74 4.38 14.09
CA ILE A 150 12.82 5.84 13.94
C ILE A 150 13.82 6.20 12.85
N GLU A 151 15.04 5.65 12.90
CA GLU A 151 16.07 5.88 11.89
C GLU A 151 15.60 5.48 10.50
N GLY A 152 14.97 4.31 10.39
CA GLY A 152 14.40 3.84 9.13
C GLY A 152 13.27 4.74 8.60
N ALA A 153 12.47 5.36 9.47
CA ALA A 153 11.44 6.31 9.04
C ALA A 153 12.08 7.59 8.46
N PHE A 154 13.14 8.10 9.08
CA PHE A 154 13.88 9.24 8.53
C PHE A 154 14.53 8.93 7.18
N GLU A 155 15.08 7.73 7.02
CA GLU A 155 15.64 7.28 5.73
C GLU A 155 14.57 7.27 4.63
N VAL A 156 13.39 6.74 4.95
CA VAL A 156 12.24 6.70 4.04
C VAL A 156 11.79 8.11 3.64
N LEU A 157 11.62 9.02 4.60
CA LEU A 157 11.20 10.40 4.32
C LEU A 157 12.25 11.17 3.51
N SER A 158 13.53 11.05 3.88
CA SER A 158 14.64 11.71 3.18
C SER A 158 14.82 11.20 1.75
N GLY A 159 14.55 9.91 1.53
CA GLY A 159 14.60 9.30 0.21
C GLY A 159 13.58 9.89 -0.76
N PHE A 160 12.37 10.23 -0.28
CA PHE A 160 11.32 10.79 -1.14
C PHE A 160 11.66 12.19 -1.67
N GLU A 161 12.31 13.05 -0.88
CA GLU A 161 12.74 14.37 -1.36
C GLU A 161 13.80 14.26 -2.46
N ARG A 162 14.80 13.38 -2.28
CA ARG A 162 15.83 13.13 -3.31
C ARG A 162 15.25 12.67 -4.64
N VAL A 163 14.26 11.78 -4.59
CA VAL A 163 13.60 11.23 -5.79
C VAL A 163 12.71 12.28 -6.45
N LYS A 164 12.02 13.10 -5.67
CA LYS A 164 11.23 14.23 -6.15
C LYS A 164 12.11 15.23 -6.90
N GLU A 165 13.24 15.62 -6.32
CA GLU A 165 14.21 16.53 -6.96
C GLU A 165 14.79 15.95 -8.25
N SER A 166 15.26 14.70 -8.21
CA SER A 166 15.80 14.02 -9.39
C SER A 166 14.76 13.91 -10.52
N ARG A 167 13.51 13.64 -10.18
CA ARG A 167 12.40 13.61 -11.15
C ARG A 167 12.12 14.99 -11.74
N ASP A 168 12.07 16.02 -10.91
CA ASP A 168 11.76 17.37 -11.39
C ASP A 168 12.87 17.88 -12.32
N LEU A 169 14.13 17.51 -12.02
CA LEU A 169 15.26 17.69 -12.94
C LEU A 169 15.07 16.91 -14.25
N MET A 170 14.76 15.61 -14.19
CA MET A 170 14.56 14.79 -15.40
C MET A 170 13.36 15.23 -16.26
N ARG A 171 12.26 15.70 -15.63
CA ARG A 171 11.11 16.26 -16.36
C ARG A 171 11.41 17.63 -16.97
N GLY A 172 12.36 18.37 -16.41
CA GLY A 172 12.84 19.65 -16.93
C GLY A 172 13.82 19.50 -18.09
N ILE A 173 14.36 18.31 -18.34
CA ILE A 173 15.23 18.06 -19.50
C ILE A 173 14.37 18.11 -20.77
N THR A 174 14.56 19.17 -21.55
CA THR A 174 14.00 19.27 -22.89
C THR A 174 14.99 18.61 -23.84
N LEU A 175 14.67 17.41 -24.31
CA LEU A 175 15.51 16.70 -25.28
C LEU A 175 15.42 17.39 -26.64
N ASP A 176 16.56 17.51 -27.33
CA ASP A 176 16.55 17.91 -28.73
C ASP A 176 16.05 16.76 -29.64
N ASP A 177 15.69 17.09 -30.89
CA ASP A 177 15.15 16.13 -31.86
C ASP A 177 16.11 14.99 -32.20
N GLY A 178 17.42 15.18 -32.00
CA GLY A 178 18.46 14.18 -32.19
C GLY A 178 18.56 13.22 -31.01
N GLU A 179 18.50 13.71 -29.78
CA GLU A 179 18.61 12.96 -28.53
C GLU A 179 17.37 12.08 -28.27
N ALA A 180 16.18 12.54 -28.67
CA ALA A 180 14.92 11.80 -28.54
C ALA A 180 14.89 10.47 -29.33
N LYS A 181 15.75 10.32 -30.36
CA LYS A 181 15.88 9.07 -31.13
C LYS A 181 16.69 7.97 -30.43
N TYR A 182 17.57 8.32 -29.50
CA TYR A 182 18.49 7.38 -28.85
C TYR A 182 18.01 6.93 -27.46
N LEU A 183 17.05 7.62 -26.86
CA LEU A 183 16.42 7.15 -25.63
C LEU A 183 15.50 5.95 -25.97
N PRO A 184 15.80 4.73 -25.51
CA PRO A 184 14.89 3.61 -25.73
C PRO A 184 13.57 3.93 -25.05
N ARG A 185 12.50 4.11 -25.85
CA ARG A 185 11.13 4.22 -25.32
C ARG A 185 10.78 2.93 -24.59
N ARG A 186 11.14 2.81 -23.31
CA ARG A 186 10.47 1.91 -22.36
C ARG A 186 9.13 2.51 -21.94
N ALA A 187 8.33 2.89 -22.94
CA ALA A 187 6.90 3.02 -22.77
C ALA A 187 6.33 1.62 -22.97
N GLY A 188 6.03 0.92 -21.88
CA GLY A 188 5.12 -0.22 -21.93
C GLY A 188 3.82 0.20 -22.65
N PRO A 189 3.14 -0.73 -23.34
CA PRO A 189 2.04 -0.40 -24.24
C PRO A 189 1.01 0.46 -23.52
N GLN A 190 0.72 1.63 -24.07
CA GLN A 190 -0.46 2.42 -23.70
C GLN A 190 -1.68 1.51 -23.86
N VAL A 191 -2.20 1.00 -22.75
CA VAL A 191 -3.49 0.33 -22.74
C VAL A 191 -4.51 1.42 -23.07
N ARG A 192 -4.98 1.40 -24.32
CA ARG A 192 -6.11 2.21 -24.76
C ARG A 192 -7.25 1.99 -23.76
N PRO A 193 -7.92 3.04 -23.25
CA PRO A 193 -9.07 2.85 -22.39
C PRO A 193 -10.10 2.03 -23.18
N HIS A 194 -10.41 0.86 -22.66
CA HIS A 194 -11.47 0.01 -23.19
C HIS A 194 -12.77 0.80 -23.08
N ARG A 195 -13.33 1.21 -24.23
CA ARG A 195 -14.74 1.62 -24.34
C ARG A 195 -15.58 0.42 -23.88
N GLN A 196 -15.94 0.36 -22.60
CA GLN A 196 -17.03 -0.50 -22.16
C GLN A 196 -18.34 0.20 -22.52
N GLN A 197 -18.91 -0.35 -23.58
CA GLN A 197 -20.29 -0.35 -24.02
C GLN A 197 -21.30 0.12 -22.97
N ALA A 198 -21.95 1.24 -23.30
CA ALA A 198 -23.26 1.60 -22.78
C ALA A 198 -24.31 0.59 -23.28
N ARG A 199 -24.92 -0.18 -22.37
CA ARG A 199 -26.27 -0.79 -22.42
C ARG A 199 -26.63 -1.12 -20.96
N ALA A 200 -27.82 -0.89 -20.39
CA ALA A 200 -29.13 -0.62 -20.94
C ALA A 200 -30.02 -0.02 -19.83
N HIS A 201 -30.88 0.94 -20.19
CA HIS A 201 -32.18 1.12 -19.54
C HIS A 201 -33.22 1.24 -20.64
N HIS A 202 -33.69 0.08 -21.13
CA HIS A 202 -34.90 0.02 -21.93
C HIS A 202 -36.02 -0.54 -21.07
N ARG A 203 -36.94 0.38 -20.77
CA ARG A 203 -38.33 0.25 -20.32
C ARG A 203 -38.87 -1.17 -20.18
N ILE A 204 -39.25 -1.49 -18.94
CA ILE A 204 -40.31 -2.45 -18.64
C ILE A 204 -41.61 -1.85 -19.15
N ALA A 205 -42.20 -2.46 -20.18
CA ALA A 205 -43.54 -2.14 -20.66
C ALA A 205 -44.57 -2.80 -19.75
N ASN A 206 -45.54 -1.99 -19.31
CA ASN A 206 -46.68 -2.34 -18.48
C ASN A 206 -47.75 -3.06 -19.33
N PRO A 207 -48.26 -4.25 -18.98
CA PRO A 207 -49.21 -4.99 -19.81
C PRO A 207 -50.70 -4.64 -19.61
N ASP A 208 -51.05 -3.65 -18.77
CA ASP A 208 -52.45 -3.35 -18.45
C ASP A 208 -53.00 -2.06 -19.10
N ALA A 209 -53.24 -2.10 -20.41
CA ALA A 209 -54.09 -1.11 -21.09
C ALA A 209 -55.07 -1.79 -22.04
N ALA A 210 -56.29 -2.01 -21.53
CA ALA A 210 -57.45 -2.50 -22.29
C ALA A 210 -57.88 -1.51 -23.39
N PRO A 211 -58.46 -1.98 -24.51
CA PRO A 211 -58.94 -1.11 -25.57
C PRO A 211 -60.32 -0.55 -25.23
N VAL A 212 -60.50 0.77 -25.42
CA VAL A 212 -61.80 1.42 -25.41
C VAL A 212 -62.26 1.60 -26.86
N ARG A 213 -63.34 0.87 -27.17
CA ARG A 213 -64.30 0.96 -28.30
C ARG A 213 -63.81 0.70 -29.72
#